data_AF-A0A381ZAD8-F1
#
_entry.id   AF-A0A381ZAD8-F1
#
_cell.length_a   1.000
_cell.length_b   1.000
_cell.length_c   1.000
_cell.angle_alpha   90.00
_cell.angle_beta   90.00
_cell.angle_gamma   90.00
#
_symmetry.space_group_name_H-M   'P 1'
#
loop_
_entity.id
_entity.type
_entity.pdbx_description
1 polymer ?
#
loop_
_entity_poly.entity_id
_entity_poly.type
_entity_poly.pdbx_seq_one_letter_code
_entity_poly.pdbx_strand_id
1 'polypeptide(L)'
;MTGIDYADLKKNDEIKSTQLGQPITGKLLESPKQGRGLKKTILIWSNGSEIGMFDEAGSVYASDILAVKRDNEWHPVIMFSDKYIDAVNSIYND
;
A
#
# COMPACT_ATOMS: atom_id res chain seq x y z
N MET A 1 -14.80 2.79 7.06
CA MET A 1 -14.27 2.95 5.69
C MET A 1 -13.81 1.59 5.21
N THR A 2 -14.25 1.13 4.04
CA THR A 2 -13.79 -0.15 3.47
C THR A 2 -12.44 0.05 2.79
N GLY A 3 -11.36 -0.31 3.47
CA GLY A 3 -10.02 -0.37 2.87
C GLY A 3 -9.87 -1.55 1.92
N ILE A 4 -8.90 -1.45 1.01
CA ILE A 4 -8.49 -2.53 0.11
C ILE A 4 -7.42 -3.36 0.79
N ASP A 5 -7.57 -4.68 0.78
CA ASP A 5 -6.55 -5.56 1.35
C ASP A 5 -5.24 -5.44 0.56
N TYR A 6 -4.10 -5.38 1.25
CA TYR A 6 -2.80 -5.46 0.60
C TYR A 6 -2.66 -6.71 -0.29
N ALA A 7 -3.28 -7.83 0.09
CA ALA A 7 -3.33 -9.05 -0.72
C ALA A 7 -4.04 -8.87 -2.08
N ASP A 8 -4.94 -7.88 -2.16
CA ASP A 8 -5.77 -7.63 -3.33
C ASP A 8 -5.12 -6.65 -4.31
N LEU A 9 -4.01 -6.00 -3.95
CA LEU A 9 -3.27 -5.18 -4.91
C LEU A 9 -2.68 -6.03 -6.05
N LYS A 10 -2.38 -5.37 -7.15
CA LYS A 10 -1.96 -5.95 -8.41
C LYS A 10 -0.81 -5.14 -8.99
N LYS A 11 0.02 -5.80 -9.80
CA LYS A 11 1.04 -5.09 -10.59
C LYS A 11 0.38 -3.99 -11.42
N ASN A 12 1.05 -2.85 -11.52
CA ASN A 12 0.62 -1.60 -12.15
C ASN A 12 -0.42 -0.78 -11.40
N ASP A 13 -0.84 -1.18 -10.20
CA ASP A 13 -1.66 -0.33 -9.36
C ASP A 13 -0.93 0.98 -9.02
N GLU A 14 -1.60 2.11 -9.23
CA GLU A 14 -1.20 3.41 -8.69
C GLU A 14 -1.38 3.39 -7.19
N ILE A 15 -0.32 3.73 -6.45
CA ILE A 15 -0.30 3.72 -4.98
C ILE A 15 0.18 5.06 -4.42
N LYS A 16 -0.10 5.27 -3.14
CA LYS A 16 0.63 6.22 -2.30
C LYS A 16 1.48 5.47 -1.30
N SER A 17 2.73 5.88 -1.13
CA SER A 17 3.63 5.33 -0.13
C SER A 17 4.32 6.43 0.68
N THR A 18 4.80 6.10 1.89
CA THR A 18 5.41 7.05 2.83
C THR A 18 6.89 6.78 3.12
N GLN A 19 7.54 5.94 2.32
CA GLN A 19 8.93 5.50 2.45
C GLN A 19 9.96 6.65 2.49
N LEU A 20 9.63 7.81 1.90
CA LEU A 20 10.49 9.01 1.88
C LEU A 20 10.13 10.02 2.98
N GLY A 21 9.42 9.59 4.03
CA GLY A 21 9.03 10.41 5.18
C GLY A 21 7.78 11.27 4.97
N GLN A 22 7.25 11.33 3.75
CA GLN A 22 5.98 11.96 3.41
C GLN A 22 5.28 11.19 2.28
N PRO A 23 3.94 11.28 2.15
CA PRO A 23 3.21 10.55 1.12
C PRO A 23 3.58 11.03 -0.29
N ILE A 24 4.03 10.11 -1.13
CA ILE A 24 4.24 10.33 -2.57
C ILE A 24 3.47 9.31 -3.37
N THR A 25 3.15 9.64 -4.63
CA THR A 25 2.56 8.66 -5.54
C THR A 25 3.61 7.74 -6.14
N GLY A 26 3.14 6.62 -6.66
CA GLY A 26 3.97 5.63 -7.31
C GLY A 26 3.13 4.56 -7.97
N LYS A 27 3.79 3.49 -8.40
CA LYS A 27 3.14 2.36 -9.04
C LYS A 27 3.79 1.05 -8.63
N LEU A 28 2.98 0.03 -8.33
CA LEU A 28 3.49 -1.32 -8.08
C LEU A 28 4.13 -1.88 -9.36
N LEU A 29 5.40 -2.31 -9.27
CA LEU A 29 6.09 -2.97 -10.38
C LEU A 29 5.93 -4.49 -10.36
N GLU A 30 5.38 -5.02 -9.28
CA GLU A 30 5.07 -6.44 -9.08
C GLU A 30 3.80 -6.64 -8.24
N SER A 31 3.34 -7.89 -8.13
CA SER A 31 2.22 -8.27 -7.27
C SER A 31 2.71 -8.51 -5.84
N PRO A 32 1.95 -8.10 -4.80
CA PRO A 32 2.20 -8.52 -3.42
C PRO A 32 2.18 -10.03 -3.21
N LYS A 33 1.39 -10.76 -4.00
CA LYS A 33 1.20 -12.21 -3.82
C LYS A 33 2.39 -12.97 -4.38
N GLN A 34 3.04 -13.77 -3.53
CA GLN A 34 4.15 -14.66 -3.89
C GLN A 34 3.84 -16.08 -3.41
N GLY A 35 3.50 -16.97 -4.36
CA GLY A 35 3.06 -18.32 -4.04
C GLY A 35 1.83 -18.32 -3.13
N ARG A 36 1.98 -18.90 -1.92
CA ARG A 36 0.93 -18.95 -0.88
C ARG A 36 0.99 -17.79 0.11
N GLY A 37 1.96 -16.88 0.00
CA GLY A 37 2.18 -15.78 0.95
C GLY A 37 2.14 -14.40 0.30
N LEU A 38 2.37 -13.38 1.13
CA LEU A 38 2.50 -11.98 0.73
C LEU A 38 3.94 -11.50 0.93
N LYS A 39 4.41 -10.67 -0.01
CA LYS A 39 5.70 -10.00 0.10
C LYS A 39 5.64 -8.89 1.15
N LYS A 40 6.59 -8.92 2.09
CA LYS A 40 6.76 -7.86 3.10
C LYS A 40 7.47 -6.62 2.55
N THR A 41 8.24 -6.81 1.48
CA THR A 41 8.94 -5.76 0.75
C THR A 41 8.57 -5.92 -0.72
N ILE A 42 8.19 -4.83 -1.38
CA ILE A 42 7.64 -4.85 -2.74
C ILE A 42 8.33 -3.81 -3.62
N LEU A 43 8.60 -4.19 -4.87
CA LEU A 43 9.18 -3.29 -5.85
C LEU A 43 8.14 -2.31 -6.40
N ILE A 44 8.44 -1.02 -6.35
CA ILE A 44 7.59 0.06 -6.86
C ILE A 44 8.40 1.01 -7.73
N TRP A 45 7.70 1.75 -8.58
CA TRP A 45 8.18 3.03 -9.12
C TRP A 45 7.73 4.13 -8.16
N SER A 46 8.67 4.95 -7.70
CA SER A 46 8.41 6.08 -6.80
C SER A 46 8.49 7.38 -7.58
N ASN A 47 7.49 8.25 -7.47
CA ASN A 47 7.53 9.60 -8.04
C ASN A 47 8.18 10.57 -7.03
N GLY A 48 9.47 10.38 -6.75
CA GLY A 48 10.22 11.20 -5.79
C GLY A 48 10.31 12.67 -6.19
N SER A 49 10.13 13.00 -7.47
CA SER A 49 10.09 14.37 -7.98
C SER A 49 8.98 15.22 -7.35
N GLU A 50 7.91 14.60 -6.85
CA GLU A 50 6.84 15.28 -6.09
C GLU A 50 7.35 16.01 -4.85
N ILE A 51 8.52 15.58 -4.34
CA ILE A 51 9.14 16.12 -3.13
C ILE A 51 10.58 16.59 -3.37
N GLY A 52 10.94 16.85 -4.63
CA GLY A 52 12.29 17.31 -4.99
C GLY A 52 13.38 16.24 -4.94
N MET A 53 13.01 14.96 -4.98
CA MET A 53 13.92 13.82 -5.12
C MET A 53 13.87 13.25 -6.56
N PHE A 54 14.61 12.18 -6.83
CA PHE A 54 14.56 11.50 -8.14
C PHE A 54 13.39 10.52 -8.23
N ASP A 55 12.84 10.37 -9.42
CA ASP A 55 11.92 9.27 -9.72
C ASP A 55 12.72 8.00 -9.97
N GLU A 56 12.42 6.91 -9.26
CA GLU A 56 13.19 5.68 -9.37
C GLU A 56 12.37 4.42 -9.06
N ALA A 57 12.87 3.29 -9.55
CA ALA A 57 12.41 1.97 -9.12
C ALA A 57 13.14 1.57 -7.83
N GLY A 58 12.38 1.26 -6.78
CA GLY A 58 12.91 0.93 -5.46
C GLY A 58 12.00 -0.02 -4.71
N SER A 59 12.57 -0.75 -3.76
CA SER A 59 11.82 -1.64 -2.88
C SER A 59 11.36 -0.90 -1.62
N VAL A 60 10.10 -1.05 -1.25
CA VAL A 60 9.51 -0.44 -0.03
C VAL A 60 8.89 -1.51 0.87
N TYR A 61 8.69 -1.21 2.15
CA TYR A 61 7.92 -2.11 3.00
C TYR A 61 6.43 -2.05 2.66
N ALA A 62 5.73 -3.19 2.78
CA ALA A 62 4.29 -3.27 2.57
C ALA A 62 3.52 -2.29 3.47
N SER A 63 4.01 -2.10 4.70
CA SER A 63 3.47 -1.14 5.67
C SER A 63 3.61 0.32 5.25
N ASP A 64 4.50 0.63 4.31
CA ASP A 64 4.68 1.99 3.83
C ASP A 64 3.66 2.35 2.74
N ILE A 65 2.91 1.37 2.21
CA ILE A 65 1.85 1.60 1.23
C ILE A 65 0.58 2.03 1.97
N LEU A 66 0.16 3.26 1.75
CA LEU A 66 -0.95 3.88 2.46
C LEU A 66 -2.29 3.71 1.73
N ALA A 67 -2.27 3.83 0.41
CA ALA A 67 -3.48 3.85 -0.40
C ALA A 67 -3.23 3.33 -1.82
N VAL A 68 -4.30 2.86 -2.45
CA VAL A 68 -4.34 2.46 -3.85
C VAL A 68 -5.44 3.21 -4.59
N LYS A 69 -5.20 3.55 -5.84
CA LYS A 69 -6.19 4.22 -6.68
C LYS A 69 -7.12 3.21 -7.36
N ARG A 70 -8.44 3.44 -7.26
CA ARG A 70 -9.49 2.70 -7.98
C ARG A 70 -10.52 3.71 -8.46
N ASP A 71 -10.96 3.59 -9.71
CA ASP A 71 -11.99 4.47 -10.27
C ASP A 71 -11.75 5.98 -10.03
N ASN A 72 -10.46 6.37 -10.10
CA ASN A 72 -9.95 7.72 -9.83
C ASN A 72 -10.05 8.22 -8.38
N GLU A 73 -10.39 7.36 -7.43
CA GLU A 73 -10.42 7.62 -5.99
C GLU A 73 -9.32 6.86 -5.25
N TRP A 74 -8.85 7.42 -4.13
CA TRP A 74 -7.84 6.80 -3.27
C TRP A 74 -8.50 6.01 -2.15
N HIS A 75 -8.25 4.70 -2.10
CA HIS A 75 -8.73 3.82 -1.05
C HIS A 75 -7.59 3.42 -0.12
N PRO A 76 -7.78 3.43 1.21
CA PRO A 76 -6.73 3.03 2.14
C PRO A 76 -6.38 1.56 1.94
N VAL A 77 -5.09 1.24 2.02
CA VAL A 77 -4.61 -0.15 2.03
C VAL A 77 -4.57 -0.64 3.47
N ILE A 78 -5.15 -1.81 3.71
CA ILE A 78 -5.23 -2.43 5.02
C ILE A 78 -4.52 -3.79 5.01
N MET A 79 -3.80 -4.09 6.08
CA MET A 79 -3.21 -5.41 6.28
C MET A 79 -4.23 -6.35 6.94
N PHE A 80 -4.04 -7.66 6.78
CA PHE A 80 -4.89 -8.66 7.45
C PHE A 80 -4.92 -8.49 8.98
N SER A 81 -3.78 -8.11 9.58
CA SER A 81 -3.70 -7.78 11.02
C SER A 81 -4.64 -6.66 11.41
N ASP A 82 -4.80 -5.67 10.55
CA ASP A 82 -5.55 -4.45 10.84
C ASP A 82 -7.05 -4.76 10.83
N LYS A 83 -7.50 -5.59 9.87
CA LYS A 83 -8.87 -6.13 9.85
C LYS A 83 -9.23 -6.88 11.13
N TYR A 84 -8.29 -7.68 11.65
CA TYR A 84 -8.51 -8.40 12.90
C TYR A 84 -8.62 -7.44 14.08
N ILE A 85 -7.74 -6.43 14.17
CA ILE A 85 -7.78 -5.41 15.22
C ILE A 85 -9.08 -4.61 15.16
N ASP A 86 -9.51 -4.17 13.98
CA ASP A 86 -10.77 -3.45 13.79
C ASP A 86 -11.97 -4.30 14.23
N ALA A 87 -11.99 -5.58 13.84
CA ALA A 87 -13.03 -6.52 14.24
C ALA A 87 -13.07 -6.70 15.77
N VAL A 88 -11.91 -6.88 16.41
CA VAL A 88 -11.82 -6.97 17.88
C VAL A 88 -12.31 -5.69 18.53
N ASN A 89 -11.84 -4.52 18.08
CA ASN A 89 -12.26 -3.23 18.62
C ASN A 89 -13.77 -3.01 18.50
N SER A 90 -14.38 -3.48 17.41
CA SER A 90 -15.83 -3.41 17.21
C SER A 90 -16.65 -4.31 18.14
N ILE A 91 -16.05 -5.35 18.71
CA ILE A 91 -16.73 -6.26 19.66
C ILE A 91 -16.63 -5.74 21.11
N TYR A 92 -15.53 -5.06 21.45
CA TYR A 92 -15.21 -4.70 22.84
C TYR A 92 -15.43 -3.22 23.19
N ASN A 93 -15.64 -2.34 22.21
CA ASN A 93 -15.81 -0.89 22.46
C ASN A 93 -17.21 -0.39 22.10
N ASP A 94 -18.26 -1.10 22.54
CA ASP A 94 -19.61 -0.56 22.65
C ASP A 94 -19.70 0.51 23.76
#